data_AF-A0A3B9J4W7-F1
#
_entry.id   AF-A0A3B9J4W7-F1
#
_cell.length_a   1.000
_cell.length_b   1.000
_cell.length_c   1.000
_cell.angle_alpha   90.00
_cell.angle_beta   90.00
_cell.angle_gamma   90.00
#
_symmetry.space_group_name_H-M   'P 1'
#
loop_
_entity.id
_entity.type
_entity.pdbx_description
1 polymer ?
#
loop_
_entity_poly.entity_id
_entity_poly.type
_entity_poly.pdbx_seq_one_letter_code
_entity_poly.pdbx_strand_id
1 'polypeptide(L)'
;AAAAAVPYRVILAFDGMEERWPDATQKRFHELLSAALSIAIASDETPNTGDEFGKAMGRRDDEIIRSANEAIVVRDPKDRTLGALQKKLERQFEEDVWIIEPDQ
;
A
#
# COMPACT_ATOMS: atom_id res chain seq x y z
N ALA A 1 6.05 11.76 -5.59
CA ALA A 1 7.09 10.98 -4.87
C ALA A 1 8.50 11.30 -5.34
N ALA A 2 8.83 11.20 -6.64
CA ALA A 2 10.20 11.44 -7.14
C ALA A 2 10.75 12.89 -6.96
N ALA A 3 9.89 13.89 -6.70
CA ALA A 3 10.31 15.30 -6.66
C ALA A 3 10.95 15.76 -5.32
N ALA A 4 10.85 14.98 -4.25
CA ALA A 4 11.25 15.44 -2.90
C ALA A 4 12.47 14.71 -2.30
N ALA A 5 13.09 13.77 -3.04
CA ALA A 5 14.24 12.97 -2.57
C ALA A 5 14.08 12.30 -1.19
N VAL A 6 12.85 12.07 -0.74
CA VAL A 6 12.58 11.37 0.53
C VAL A 6 12.81 9.86 0.31
N PRO A 7 13.72 9.21 1.06
CA PRO A 7 13.88 7.76 1.00
C PRO A 7 12.58 7.07 1.41
N TYR A 8 12.21 6.01 0.70
CA TYR A 8 10.99 5.25 1.00
C TYR A 8 11.28 3.75 0.99
N ARG A 9 10.50 3.03 1.78
CA ARG A 9 10.43 1.56 1.76
C ARG A 9 9.11 1.14 1.13
N VAL A 10 9.12 0.02 0.43
CA VAL A 10 7.92 -0.55 -0.19
C VAL A 10 7.56 -1.85 0.52
N ILE A 11 6.27 -2.02 0.81
CA ILE A 11 5.72 -3.27 1.35
C ILE A 11 4.73 -3.82 0.33
N LEU A 12 5.09 -4.96 -0.28
CA LEU A 12 4.27 -5.68 -1.25
C LEU A 12 3.44 -6.75 -0.55
N ALA A 13 2.25 -7.04 -1.08
CA ALA A 13 1.43 -8.11 -0.54
C ALA A 13 2.00 -9.50 -0.86
N PHE A 14 2.46 -9.69 -2.10
CA PHE A 14 3.07 -10.91 -2.64
C PHE A 14 3.82 -10.53 -3.94
N ASP A 15 4.71 -11.41 -4.39
CA ASP A 15 5.44 -11.22 -5.65
C ASP A 15 4.53 -11.36 -6.88
N GLY A 16 4.77 -10.50 -7.89
CA GLY A 16 4.01 -10.52 -9.15
C GLY A 16 2.60 -9.93 -9.05
N MET A 17 2.29 -9.17 -8.00
CA MET A 17 0.97 -8.54 -7.84
C MET A 17 0.61 -7.58 -8.99
N GLU A 18 1.61 -7.06 -9.69
CA GLU A 18 1.48 -6.17 -10.83
C GLU A 18 1.17 -6.85 -12.16
N GLU A 19 1.35 -8.17 -12.27
CA GLU A 19 1.28 -8.90 -13.56
C GLU A 19 -0.07 -8.76 -14.28
N ARG A 20 -1.13 -8.46 -13.53
CA ARG A 20 -2.48 -8.25 -14.07
C ARG A 20 -2.75 -6.82 -14.53
N TRP A 21 -1.83 -5.88 -14.29
CA TRP A 21 -2.00 -4.48 -14.66
C TRP A 21 -1.53 -4.22 -16.10
N PRO A 22 -1.97 -3.13 -16.75
CA PRO A 22 -1.42 -2.71 -18.04
C PRO A 22 0.09 -2.45 -17.99
N ASP A 23 0.81 -2.72 -19.09
CA ASP A 23 2.27 -2.58 -19.20
C ASP A 23 2.81 -1.22 -18.72
N ALA A 24 2.10 -0.13 -19.04
CA ALA A 24 2.49 1.21 -18.61
C ALA A 24 2.49 1.35 -17.08
N THR A 25 1.52 0.73 -16.41
CA THR A 25 1.42 0.69 -14.95
C THR A 25 2.50 -0.21 -14.36
N GLN A 26 2.76 -1.38 -14.97
CA GLN A 26 3.84 -2.27 -14.54
C GLN A 26 5.21 -1.57 -14.62
N LYS A 27 5.51 -0.91 -15.74
CA LYS A 27 6.75 -0.14 -15.91
C LYS A 27 6.91 0.92 -14.81
N ARG A 28 5.85 1.69 -14.55
CA ARG A 28 5.89 2.72 -13.50
C ARG A 28 6.09 2.12 -12.10
N PHE A 29 5.47 0.98 -11.84
CA PHE A 29 5.65 0.25 -10.59
C PHE A 29 7.11 -0.22 -10.43
N HIS A 30 7.73 -0.80 -11.45
CA HIS A 30 9.14 -1.21 -11.41
C HIS A 30 10.10 -0.03 -11.27
N GLU A 31 9.82 1.12 -11.90
CA GLU A 31 10.57 2.36 -11.68
C GLU A 31 10.57 2.75 -10.19
N LEU A 32 9.41 2.69 -9.52
CA LEU A 32 9.30 2.97 -8.08
C LEU A 32 10.03 1.90 -7.24
N LEU A 33 9.92 0.62 -7.57
CA LEU A 33 10.64 -0.42 -6.83
C LEU A 33 12.17 -0.22 -6.92
N SER A 34 12.68 0.12 -8.10
CA SER A 34 14.12 0.32 -8.32
C SER A 34 14.73 1.49 -7.54
N ALA A 35 13.91 2.47 -7.15
CA ALA A 35 14.33 3.64 -6.38
C ALA A 35 14.02 3.52 -4.87
N ALA A 36 13.42 2.42 -4.43
CA ALA A 36 13.13 2.17 -3.03
C ALA A 36 14.41 1.85 -2.24
N LEU A 37 14.48 2.33 -0.99
CA LEU A 37 15.58 1.99 -0.08
C LEU A 37 15.58 0.51 0.30
N SER A 38 14.39 -0.06 0.46
CA SER A 38 14.20 -1.49 0.70
C SER A 38 12.79 -1.90 0.29
N ILE A 39 12.65 -3.18 -0.05
CA ILE A 39 11.38 -3.81 -0.39
C ILE A 39 11.16 -4.96 0.58
N ALA A 40 9.97 -5.05 1.17
CA ALA A 40 9.53 -6.16 1.98
C ALA A 40 8.30 -6.79 1.34
N ILE A 41 8.18 -8.11 1.42
CA ILE A 41 7.05 -8.87 0.88
C ILE A 41 6.34 -9.51 2.07
N ALA A 42 5.04 -9.24 2.22
CA ALA A 42 4.25 -9.66 3.37
C ALA A 42 3.77 -11.12 3.30
N SER A 43 3.83 -11.75 2.13
CA SER A 43 3.41 -13.13 1.88
C SER A 43 4.26 -13.74 0.77
N ASP A 44 4.78 -14.93 0.99
CA ASP A 44 5.49 -15.75 -0.01
C ASP A 44 4.53 -16.50 -0.96
N GLU A 45 3.25 -16.58 -0.61
CA GLU A 45 2.20 -17.20 -1.42
C GLU A 45 1.53 -16.21 -2.39
N THR A 46 1.50 -16.55 -3.68
CA THR A 46 0.66 -15.88 -4.68
C THR A 46 -0.80 -16.35 -4.55
N PRO A 47 -1.77 -15.45 -4.28
CA PRO A 47 -3.16 -15.82 -4.09
C PRO A 47 -3.82 -16.26 -5.40
N ASN A 48 -4.58 -17.36 -5.34
CA ASN A 48 -5.31 -17.93 -6.47
C ASN A 48 -6.81 -17.64 -6.42
N THR A 49 -7.31 -17.22 -5.26
CA THR A 49 -8.71 -16.85 -5.03
C THR A 49 -8.86 -15.42 -4.51
N GLY A 50 -10.08 -14.87 -4.60
CA GLY A 50 -10.39 -13.54 -4.04
C GLY A 50 -10.20 -13.47 -2.53
N ASP A 51 -10.52 -14.55 -1.80
CA ASP A 51 -10.36 -14.61 -0.34
C ASP A 51 -8.88 -14.64 0.06
N GLU A 52 -8.06 -15.41 -0.66
CA GLU A 52 -6.60 -15.41 -0.46
C GLU A 52 -6.00 -14.04 -0.78
N PHE A 53 -6.46 -13.39 -1.84
CA PHE A 53 -6.04 -12.05 -2.20
C PHE A 53 -6.36 -11.04 -1.09
N GLY A 54 -7.59 -11.08 -0.57
CA GLY A 54 -7.99 -10.24 0.56
C GLY A 54 -7.13 -10.46 1.81
N LYS A 55 -6.76 -11.71 2.11
CA LYS A 55 -5.85 -12.04 3.22
C LYS A 55 -4.43 -11.51 2.99
N ALA A 56 -3.89 -11.66 1.78
CA ALA A 56 -2.55 -11.15 1.44
C ALA A 56 -2.49 -9.62 1.56
N MET A 57 -3.53 -8.92 1.10
CA MET A 57 -3.67 -7.48 1.27
C MET A 57 -3.77 -7.08 2.75
N GLY A 58 -4.52 -7.84 3.55
CA GLY A 58 -4.58 -7.64 5.00
C GLY A 58 -3.23 -7.78 5.70
N ARG A 59 -2.42 -8.78 5.33
CA ARG A 59 -1.04 -8.97 5.86
C ARG A 59 -0.14 -7.79 5.51
N ARG A 60 -0.21 -7.31 4.26
CA ARG A 60 0.52 -6.11 3.81
C ARG A 60 0.15 -4.89 4.66
N ASP A 61 -1.14 -4.67 4.85
CA ASP A 61 -1.65 -3.56 5.64
C ASP A 61 -1.17 -3.64 7.10
N ASP A 62 -1.19 -4.83 7.69
CA ASP A 62 -0.68 -5.04 9.06
C ASP A 62 0.83 -4.76 9.18
N GLU A 63 1.62 -5.09 8.16
CA GLU A 63 3.06 -4.80 8.13
C GLU A 63 3.37 -3.31 7.94
N ILE A 64 2.56 -2.62 7.12
CA ILE A 64 2.62 -1.15 7.00
C ILE A 64 2.38 -0.50 8.37
N ILE A 65 1.31 -0.92 9.06
CA ILE A 65 0.94 -0.39 10.37
C ILE A 65 2.04 -0.66 11.40
N ARG A 66 2.62 -1.86 11.41
CA ARG A 66 3.72 -2.22 12.32
C ARG A 66 4.98 -1.35 12.12
N SER A 67 5.22 -0.93 10.88
CA SER A 67 6.43 -0.20 10.47
C SER A 67 6.30 1.31 10.58
N ALA A 68 5.09 1.84 10.77
CA ALA A 68 4.79 3.27 10.74
C ALA A 68 4.56 3.84 12.15
N ASN A 69 4.76 5.16 12.27
CA ASN A 69 4.43 5.93 13.46
C ASN A 69 3.20 6.82 13.26
N GLU A 70 2.94 7.22 12.02
CA GLU A 70 1.89 8.12 11.60
C GLU A 70 1.46 7.72 10.18
N ALA A 71 0.30 8.21 9.70
CA ALA A 71 -0.20 7.84 8.39
C ALA A 71 -0.83 8.99 7.59
N ILE A 72 -0.48 9.06 6.30
CA ILE A 72 -1.18 9.90 5.32
C ILE A 72 -1.91 8.98 4.35
N VAL A 73 -3.24 9.13 4.25
CA VAL A 73 -4.08 8.37 3.33
C VAL A 73 -4.63 9.32 2.27
N VAL A 74 -4.16 9.14 1.03
CA VAL A 74 -4.73 9.83 -0.13
C VAL A 74 -5.79 8.93 -0.74
N ARG A 75 -7.05 9.38 -0.80
CA ARG A 75 -8.17 8.56 -1.29
C ARG A 75 -9.17 9.36 -2.12
N ASP A 76 -9.89 8.63 -2.98
CA ASP A 76 -11.20 9.08 -3.49
C ASP A 76 -12.28 8.64 -2.47
N PRO A 77 -13.13 9.53 -1.93
CA PRO A 77 -14.20 9.16 -1.00
C PRO A 77 -15.22 8.17 -1.58
N LYS A 78 -15.28 8.01 -2.91
CA LYS A 78 -16.13 7.01 -3.58
C LYS A 78 -15.51 5.62 -3.59
N ASP A 79 -14.20 5.50 -3.40
CA ASP A 79 -13.50 4.22 -3.33
C ASP A 79 -13.69 3.59 -1.94
N ARG A 80 -14.39 2.46 -1.90
CA ARG A 80 -14.69 1.73 -0.66
C ARG A 80 -13.61 0.73 -0.26
N THR A 81 -12.58 0.52 -1.08
CA THR A 81 -11.55 -0.51 -0.84
C THR A 81 -10.64 -0.18 0.34
N LEU A 82 -10.46 1.11 0.66
CA LEU A 82 -9.55 1.56 1.74
C LEU A 82 -10.21 1.64 3.13
N GLY A 83 -11.53 1.44 3.23
CA GLY A 83 -12.26 1.68 4.48
C GLY A 83 -11.80 0.81 5.66
N ALA A 84 -11.34 -0.41 5.40
CA ALA A 84 -10.82 -1.29 6.44
C ALA A 84 -9.43 -0.84 6.92
N LEU A 85 -8.52 -0.51 6.00
CA LEU A 85 -7.19 0.00 6.31
C LEU A 85 -7.27 1.32 7.08
N GLN A 86 -8.09 2.27 6.61
CA GLN A 86 -8.29 3.56 7.27
C GLN A 86 -8.71 3.38 8.74
N LYS A 87 -9.72 2.54 9.02
CA LYS A 87 -10.15 2.26 10.40
C LYS A 87 -9.06 1.66 11.27
N LYS A 88 -8.19 0.82 10.68
CA LYS A 88 -7.04 0.26 11.42
C LYS A 88 -6.02 1.35 11.75
N LEU A 89 -5.72 2.24 10.81
CA LEU A 89 -4.81 3.37 11.00
C LEU A 89 -5.33 4.33 12.06
N GLU A 90 -6.59 4.78 11.94
CA GLU A 90 -7.25 5.67 12.91
C GLU A 90 -7.26 5.07 14.33
N ARG A 91 -7.44 3.76 14.45
CA ARG A 91 -7.37 3.07 15.75
C ARG A 91 -5.96 2.98 16.31
N GLN A 92 -4.94 2.84 15.45
CA GLN A 92 -3.55 2.62 15.88
C GLN A 92 -2.82 3.93 16.18
N PHE A 93 -3.08 4.98 15.40
CA PHE A 93 -2.36 6.25 15.43
C PHE A 93 -3.22 7.42 15.92
N GLU A 94 -4.51 7.18 16.19
CA GLU A 94 -5.43 8.18 16.75
C GLU A 94 -5.45 9.48 15.93
N GLU A 95 -4.90 10.57 16.48
CA GLU A 95 -4.86 11.90 15.83
C GLU A 95 -3.76 11.99 14.74
N ASP A 96 -2.81 11.06 14.70
CA ASP A 96 -1.67 11.04 13.75
C ASP A 96 -2.03 10.37 12.41
N VAL A 97 -3.26 10.61 11.95
CA VAL A 97 -3.78 10.14 10.65
C VAL A 97 -4.39 11.29 9.87
N TRP A 98 -3.80 11.58 8.71
CA TRP A 98 -4.29 12.61 7.80
C TRP A 98 -4.93 12.00 6.56
N ILE A 99 -6.19 12.33 6.32
CA ILE A 99 -6.92 11.94 5.11
C ILE A 99 -6.88 13.10 4.11
N ILE A 100 -6.39 12.83 2.90
CA ILE A 100 -6.34 13.79 1.80
C ILE A 100 -7.27 13.29 0.70
N GLU A 101 -8.22 14.13 0.31
CA GLU A 101 -9.18 13.88 -0.77
C GLU A 101 -8.91 14.91 -1.88
N PRO A 102 -8.09 14.58 -2.91
CA PRO A 102 -7.55 15.58 -3.84
C PRO A 102 -8.58 16.30 -4.70
N ASP A 103 -9.76 15.69 -4.89
CA ASP A 103 -10.85 16.18 -5.73
C ASP A 103 -11.98 16.84 -4.90
N GLN A 104 -11.74 17.12 -3.61
CA GLN A 104 -12.64 17.89 -2.74
C GLN A 104 -12.25 19.37 -2.68
#